data_AF-A0A4Y8SU45-F1
#
_entry.id   AF-A0A4Y8SU45-F1
#
_cell.length_a   1.000
_cell.length_b   1.000
_cell.length_c   1.000
_cell.angle_alpha   90.00
_cell.angle_beta   90.00
_cell.angle_gamma   90.00
#
_symmetry.space_group_name_H-M   'P 1'
#
loop_
_entity.id
_entity.type
_entity.pdbx_description
1 polymer ?
#
loop_
_entity_poly.entity_id
_entity_poly.type
_entity_poly.pdbx_seq_one_letter_code
_entity_poly.pdbx_strand_id
1 'polypeptide(L)'
;MSNSTKEETDLDEEAARRALDYYLNPTPSKPDLERSLWTLREGVSNAQASEHAMALLRCAAATAQETGSHLQGTTREVVFALMHMMNMARALLEQCHATEKAGNR
;
A
#
# COMPACT_ATOMS: atom_id res chain seq x y z
N MET A 1 -48.04 -24.57 27.64
CA MET A 1 -47.06 -25.01 26.62
C MET A 1 -47.14 -24.06 25.41
N SER A 2 -46.97 -22.75 25.62
CA SER A 2 -47.39 -21.74 24.62
C SER A 2 -46.30 -20.72 24.26
N ASN A 3 -45.04 -20.96 24.67
CA ASN A 3 -43.92 -20.04 24.44
C ASN A 3 -42.99 -20.48 23.31
N SER A 4 -42.92 -21.77 22.99
CA SER A 4 -41.92 -22.32 22.06
C SER A 4 -42.15 -21.90 20.60
N THR A 5 -43.40 -21.67 20.19
CA THR A 5 -43.72 -21.36 18.78
C THR A 5 -43.47 -19.90 18.41
N LYS A 6 -43.43 -18.99 19.40
CA LYS A 6 -43.18 -17.55 19.16
C LYS A 6 -41.69 -17.26 18.98
N GLU A 7 -40.86 -17.93 19.77
CA GLU A 7 -39.39 -17.79 19.67
C GLU A 7 -38.87 -18.26 18.30
N GLU A 8 -39.43 -19.33 17.74
CA GLU A 8 -39.04 -19.85 16.42
C GLU A 8 -39.44 -18.89 15.28
N THR A 9 -40.61 -18.27 15.35
CA THR A 9 -41.06 -17.29 14.35
C THR A 9 -40.28 -15.98 14.41
N ASP A 10 -39.90 -15.54 15.61
CA ASP A 10 -39.13 -14.31 15.81
C ASP A 10 -37.67 -14.48 15.31
N LEU A 11 -37.12 -15.68 15.44
CA LEU A 11 -35.80 -16.04 14.89
C LEU A 11 -35.80 -16.04 13.36
N ASP A 12 -36.86 -16.56 12.74
CA ASP A 12 -37.02 -16.56 11.28
C ASP A 12 -37.23 -15.14 10.74
N GLU A 13 -37.96 -14.29 11.46
CA GLU A 13 -38.15 -12.89 11.08
C GLU A 13 -36.82 -12.11 11.12
N GLU A 14 -36.03 -12.30 12.18
CA GLU A 14 -34.72 -11.66 12.31
C GLU A 14 -33.71 -12.19 11.28
N ALA A 15 -33.73 -13.50 11.00
CA ALA A 15 -32.92 -14.10 9.94
C ALA A 15 -33.31 -13.57 8.55
N ALA A 16 -34.61 -13.46 8.27
CA ALA A 16 -35.12 -12.89 7.03
C ALA A 16 -34.75 -11.42 6.88
N ARG A 17 -34.85 -10.64 7.96
CA ARG A 17 -34.47 -9.22 7.98
C ARG A 17 -32.98 -9.03 7.72
N ARG A 18 -32.12 -9.86 8.33
CA ARG A 18 -30.67 -9.89 8.05
C ARG A 18 -30.37 -10.28 6.61
N ALA A 19 -31.08 -11.25 6.04
CA ALA A 19 -30.92 -11.65 4.65
C ALA A 19 -31.35 -10.53 3.68
N LEU A 20 -32.51 -9.92 3.92
CA LEU A 20 -33.01 -8.78 3.13
C LEU A 20 -32.05 -7.59 3.19
N ASP A 21 -31.54 -7.25 4.37
CA ASP A 21 -30.55 -6.17 4.52
C ASP A 21 -29.26 -6.47 3.75
N TYR A 22 -28.77 -7.72 3.79
CA TYR A 22 -27.59 -8.15 3.05
C TYR A 22 -27.76 -8.10 1.51
N TYR A 23 -28.96 -8.42 1.00
CA TYR A 23 -29.24 -8.45 -0.44
C TYR A 23 -29.73 -7.11 -1.00
N LEU A 24 -30.41 -6.27 -0.20
CA LEU A 24 -31.01 -5.02 -0.65
C LEU A 24 -30.10 -3.80 -0.46
N ASN A 25 -29.17 -3.84 0.50
CA ASN A 25 -28.14 -2.82 0.61
C ASN A 25 -26.89 -3.28 -0.13
N PRO A 26 -26.46 -2.59 -1.21
CA PRO A 26 -25.24 -2.98 -1.91
C PRO A 26 -24.09 -2.96 -0.91
N THR A 27 -23.36 -4.07 -0.83
CA THR A 27 -22.17 -4.15 0.01
C THR A 27 -21.29 -2.96 -0.34
N PRO A 28 -21.00 -2.04 0.59
CA PRO A 28 -20.19 -0.88 0.27
C PRO A 28 -18.90 -1.41 -0.34
N SER A 29 -18.57 -0.92 -1.54
CA SER A 29 -17.30 -1.20 -2.21
C SER A 29 -16.23 -1.11 -1.14
N LYS A 30 -15.49 -2.22 -0.91
CA LYS A 30 -14.37 -2.19 0.03
C LYS A 30 -13.59 -0.92 -0.26
N PRO A 31 -13.28 -0.08 0.76
CA PRO A 31 -12.44 1.08 0.53
C PRO A 31 -11.20 0.54 -0.18
N ASP A 32 -11.01 1.02 -1.40
CA ASP A 32 -9.95 0.58 -2.28
C ASP A 32 -8.63 0.96 -1.60
N LEU A 33 -8.11 0.05 -0.78
CA LEU A 33 -6.82 0.21 -0.11
C LEU A 33 -5.68 0.27 -1.15
N GLU A 34 -5.97 -0.09 -2.40
CA GLU A 34 -5.10 0.05 -3.58
C GLU A 34 -5.28 1.40 -4.29
N ARG A 35 -6.08 2.33 -3.75
CA ARG A 35 -6.14 3.68 -4.29
C ARG A 35 -4.84 4.39 -3.91
N SER A 36 -3.85 4.28 -4.81
CA SER A 36 -2.53 4.88 -4.68
C SER A 36 -2.65 6.26 -4.06
N LEU A 37 -2.15 6.40 -2.82
CA LEU A 37 -2.18 7.66 -2.06
C LEU A 37 -1.51 8.81 -2.84
N TRP A 38 -0.70 8.45 -3.84
CA TRP A 38 -0.06 9.34 -4.78
C TRP A 38 -0.38 8.90 -6.21
N THR A 39 -1.13 9.71 -6.94
CA THR A 39 -1.30 9.54 -8.38
C THR A 39 -0.27 10.40 -9.10
N LEU A 40 0.46 9.80 -10.04
CA LEU A 40 1.40 10.54 -10.89
C LEU A 40 0.61 11.55 -11.75
N ARG A 41 1.20 12.70 -12.03
CA ARG A 41 0.59 13.69 -12.93
C ARG A 41 0.33 13.04 -14.30
N GLU A 42 -0.82 13.34 -14.88
CA GLU A 42 -1.14 12.95 -16.26
C GLU A 42 -0.04 13.42 -17.23
N GLY A 43 0.35 12.54 -18.15
CA GLY A 43 1.40 12.81 -19.15
C GLY A 43 2.83 12.57 -18.68
N VAL A 44 3.07 12.14 -17.44
CA VAL A 44 4.41 11.67 -17.03
C VAL A 44 4.67 10.29 -17.61
N SER A 45 5.72 10.17 -18.40
CA SER A 45 6.16 8.87 -18.95
C SER A 45 6.73 7.97 -17.86
N ASN A 46 6.70 6.65 -18.09
CA ASN A 46 7.30 5.67 -17.16
C ASN A 46 8.80 5.95 -16.92
N ALA A 47 9.53 6.36 -17.95
CA ALA A 47 10.95 6.76 -17.83
C ALA A 47 11.15 7.97 -16.90
N GLN A 48 10.28 8.99 -16.98
CA GLN A 48 10.34 10.13 -16.06
C GLN A 48 9.91 9.75 -14.64
N ALA A 49 8.93 8.86 -14.52
CA ALA A 49 8.49 8.33 -13.23
C ALA A 49 9.61 7.58 -12.51
N SER A 50 10.31 6.68 -13.22
CA SER A 50 11.41 5.91 -12.67
C SER A 50 12.62 6.79 -12.32
N GLU A 51 12.96 7.76 -13.16
CA GLU A 51 13.99 8.75 -12.87
C GLU A 51 13.67 9.56 -11.60
N HIS A 52 12.42 10.01 -11.46
CA HIS A 52 11.98 10.71 -10.27
C HIS A 52 12.03 9.84 -9.01
N ALA A 53 11.58 8.58 -9.10
CA ALA A 53 11.65 7.63 -8.00
C ALA A 53 13.10 7.37 -7.56
N MET A 54 14.04 7.18 -8.49
CA MET A 54 15.46 7.03 -8.18
C MET A 54 16.05 8.27 -7.50
N ALA A 55 15.66 9.47 -7.94
CA ALA A 55 16.07 10.72 -7.31
C ALA A 55 15.54 10.83 -5.88
N LEU A 56 14.27 10.47 -5.64
CA LEU A 56 13.66 10.44 -4.30
C LEU A 56 14.38 9.46 -3.38
N LEU A 57 14.67 8.24 -3.85
CA LEU A 57 15.41 7.24 -3.07
C LEU A 57 16.83 7.71 -2.71
N ARG A 58 17.51 8.41 -3.63
CA ARG A 58 18.82 9.03 -3.34
C ARG A 58 18.71 10.11 -2.27
N CYS A 59 17.70 10.98 -2.34
CA CYS A 59 17.46 12.00 -1.32
C CYS A 59 17.16 11.36 0.03
N ALA A 60 16.28 10.36 0.07
CA ALA A 60 15.92 9.66 1.31
C ALA A 60 17.14 8.95 1.93
N ALA A 61 18.01 8.35 1.11
CA ALA A 61 19.25 7.73 1.59
C ALA A 61 20.20 8.79 2.20
N ALA A 62 20.35 9.95 1.57
CA ALA A 62 21.15 11.05 2.10
C ALA A 62 20.56 11.58 3.42
N THR A 63 19.22 11.71 3.53
CA THR A 63 18.55 12.08 4.78
C THR A 63 18.78 11.05 5.88
N ALA A 64 18.71 9.75 5.57
CA ALA A 64 19.01 8.69 6.53
C ALA A 64 20.49 8.73 6.96
N GLN A 65 21.42 8.96 6.03
CA GLN A 65 22.84 9.13 6.35
C GLN A 65 23.08 10.30 7.32
N GLU A 66 22.53 11.48 7.00
CA GLU A 66 22.65 12.67 7.84
C GLU A 66 22.04 12.41 9.22
N THR A 67 20.82 11.87 9.26
CA THR A 67 20.13 11.52 10.51
C THR A 67 20.94 10.53 11.35
N GLY A 68 21.45 9.46 10.73
CA GLY A 68 22.24 8.43 11.39
C GLY A 68 23.60 8.93 11.89
N SER A 69 24.16 9.98 11.28
CA SER A 69 25.43 10.58 11.68
C SER A 69 25.35 11.27 13.04
N HIS A 70 24.16 11.74 13.43
CA HIS A 70 23.89 12.37 14.74
C HIS A 70 23.38 11.40 15.81
N LEU A 71 23.19 10.12 15.46
CA LEU A 71 22.66 9.09 16.36
C LEU A 71 23.77 8.16 16.88
N GLN A 72 23.46 7.40 17.95
CA GLN A 72 24.36 6.43 18.55
C GLN A 72 23.62 5.12 18.86
N GLY A 73 24.40 4.04 19.07
CA GLY A 73 23.87 2.72 19.42
C GLY A 73 22.93 2.14 18.36
N THR A 74 21.98 1.33 18.81
CA THR A 74 21.08 0.56 17.94
C THR A 74 20.21 1.43 17.02
N THR A 75 19.84 2.65 17.44
CA THR A 75 19.04 3.55 16.60
C THR A 75 19.82 3.97 15.34
N ARG A 76 21.12 4.20 15.45
CA ARG A 76 21.98 4.49 14.29
C ARG A 76 22.04 3.29 13.35
N GLU A 77 22.17 2.08 13.89
CA GLU A 77 22.20 0.84 13.09
C GLU A 77 20.90 0.66 12.29
N VAL A 78 19.74 0.90 12.91
CA VAL A 78 18.43 0.85 12.23
C VAL A 78 18.34 1.88 11.10
N VAL A 79 18.79 3.11 11.33
CA VAL A 79 18.77 4.16 10.30
C VAL A 79 19.71 3.83 9.13
N PHE A 80 20.86 3.22 9.40
CA PHE A 80 21.75 2.76 8.33
C PHE A 80 21.22 1.52 7.60
N ALA A 81 20.53 0.61 8.29
CA ALA A 81 19.80 -0.47 7.63
C ALA A 81 18.71 0.07 6.70
N LEU A 82 17.98 1.11 7.12
CA LEU A 82 17.01 1.82 6.30
C LEU A 82 17.67 2.43 5.05
N MET A 83 18.78 3.16 5.23
CA MET A 83 19.57 3.72 4.11
C MET A 83 20.00 2.62 3.12
N HIS A 84 20.43 1.46 3.62
CA HIS A 84 20.79 0.33 2.79
C HIS A 84 19.61 -0.19 1.97
N MET A 85 18.43 -0.36 2.58
CA MET A 85 17.21 -0.76 1.87
C MET A 85 16.83 0.22 0.76
N MET A 86 16.94 1.54 0.99
CA MET A 86 16.68 2.54 -0.05
C MET A 86 17.65 2.44 -1.23
N ASN A 87 18.94 2.20 -0.96
CA ASN A 87 19.93 1.99 -2.01
C ASN A 87 19.66 0.72 -2.82
N MET A 88 19.25 -0.37 -2.17
CA MET A 88 18.83 -1.59 -2.87
C MET A 88 17.61 -1.37 -3.75
N ALA A 89 16.58 -0.68 -3.23
CA ALA A 89 15.40 -0.34 -4.02
C ALA A 89 15.76 0.49 -5.26
N ARG A 90 16.71 1.44 -5.12
CA ARG A 90 17.20 2.23 -6.26
C ARG A 90 17.89 1.35 -7.30
N ALA A 91 18.78 0.45 -6.87
CA ALA A 91 19.48 -0.46 -7.77
C ALA A 91 18.52 -1.38 -8.54
N LEU A 92 17.46 -1.87 -7.90
CA LEU A 92 16.42 -2.66 -8.55
C LEU A 92 15.68 -1.84 -9.63
N LEU A 93 15.33 -0.58 -9.34
CA LEU A 93 14.71 0.32 -10.32
C LEU A 93 15.65 0.65 -11.49
N GLU A 94 16.93 0.90 -11.20
CA GLU A 94 17.96 1.11 -12.23
C GLU A 94 18.04 -0.11 -13.17
N GLN A 95 17.98 -1.33 -12.63
CA GLN A 95 17.97 -2.57 -13.40
C GLN A 95 16.69 -2.71 -14.24
N CYS A 96 15.50 -2.52 -13.64
CA CYS A 96 14.23 -2.57 -14.36
C CYS A 96 14.24 -1.59 -15.54
N HIS A 97 14.64 -0.35 -15.32
CA HIS A 97 14.71 0.66 -16.37
C HIS A 97 15.75 0.32 -17.46
N ALA A 98 16.88 -0.27 -17.08
CA ALA A 98 17.86 -0.77 -18.05
C ALA A 98 17.31 -1.90 -18.91
N THR A 99 16.53 -2.82 -18.33
CA THR A 99 15.89 -3.92 -19.08
C THR A 99 14.81 -3.42 -20.04
N GLU A 100 14.02 -2.42 -19.65
CA GLU A 100 13.03 -1.78 -20.53
C GLU A 100 13.70 -1.13 -21.76
N LYS A 101 14.83 -0.44 -21.56
CA LYS A 101 15.62 0.13 -22.67
C LYS A 101 16.20 -0.92 -23.61
N ALA A 102 16.56 -2.10 -23.10
CA ALA A 102 17.12 -3.19 -23.89
C ALA A 102 16.05 -3.91 -24.73
N GLY A 103 14.83 -4.06 -24.21
CA GLY A 103 13.71 -4.69 -24.93
C GLY A 103 13.08 -3.80 -26.02
N ASN A 104 13.39 -2.51 -26.03
CA ASN A 104 12.87 -1.54 -27.00
C ASN A 104 13.89 -1.15 -28.09
N ARG A 105 14.95 -1.95 -28.27
CA ARG A 105 15.93 -1.88 -29.36
C ARG A 105 15.78 -3.08 -30.28
#